data_AF-A0A1J4X1T0-F1
#
_entry.id   AF-A0A1J4X1T0-F1
#
_cell.length_a   1.000
_cell.length_b   1.000
_cell.length_c   1.000
_cell.angle_alpha   90.00
_cell.angle_beta   90.00
_cell.angle_gamma   90.00
#
_symmetry.space_group_name_H-M   'P 1'
#
loop_
_entity.id
_entity.type
_entity.pdbx_description
1 polymer ?
#
loop_
_entity_poly.entity_id
_entity_poly.type
_entity_poly.pdbx_seq_one_letter_code
_entity_poly.pdbx_strand_id
1 'polypeptide(L)'
;MNTLEYQDQALNVEQVERNKDKLDLKPNLDFVSRHQERFEEGLDAILKRAPTQEAREWVKRIEFSGTEDIVEPQVSPEDVREILSRMPEALIELSDLETVNYHLFGLGKHLLPIPGYDAQGNLDQSSVAAVEVKNFPRKKSKQCMTYRWRKDSSNKWKFTGENEVTEEDDHPSRLLVGVSNGKIIYPTPIPKSVSKDERAIFIYQIHVLLHEFFHTIDYLRRDPKIRANIVLGVDGQRFTFQDWWKDFEELILSKEEPACVSSYANTYANDLNRETAEKEYQKFTNALAEQVCESFVAYELGIISNDDRWTDFKSESFGNTAQKTKFQQNQATSANLKWFLMDKLCRAKVVK
;
A
#
# COMPACT_ATOMS: atom_id res chain seq x y z
N MET A 1 25.29 -20.59 -14.56
CA MET A 1 24.29 -20.58 -13.47
C MET A 1 24.90 -21.33 -12.32
N ASN A 2 25.34 -20.58 -11.30
CA ASN A 2 26.11 -21.12 -10.18
C ASN A 2 25.16 -21.49 -9.03
N THR A 3 25.48 -22.57 -8.33
CA THR A 3 24.74 -23.17 -7.21
C THR A 3 24.42 -22.21 -6.05
N LEU A 4 25.09 -21.04 -6.01
CA LEU A 4 24.84 -19.95 -5.06
C LEU A 4 23.54 -19.18 -5.35
N GLU A 5 23.16 -18.97 -6.62
CA GLU A 5 21.91 -18.27 -7.00
C GLU A 5 20.66 -19.09 -6.61
N TYR A 6 20.76 -20.43 -6.62
CA TYR A 6 19.66 -21.32 -6.27
C TYR A 6 19.41 -21.44 -4.77
N GLN A 7 20.44 -21.28 -3.94
CA GLN A 7 20.30 -21.32 -2.47
C GLN A 7 19.65 -20.04 -1.94
N ASP A 8 19.99 -18.88 -2.51
CA ASP A 8 19.31 -17.60 -2.18
C ASP A 8 17.83 -17.61 -2.60
N GLN A 9 17.48 -18.22 -3.75
CA GLN A 9 16.09 -18.38 -4.16
C GLN A 9 15.30 -19.33 -3.25
N ALA A 10 15.89 -20.44 -2.80
CA ALA A 10 15.20 -21.39 -1.93
C ALA A 10 14.92 -20.84 -0.53
N LEU A 11 15.89 -20.10 0.06
CA LEU A 11 15.73 -19.39 1.34
C LEU A 11 14.65 -18.30 1.25
N ASN A 12 14.64 -17.53 0.15
CA ASN A 12 13.60 -16.54 -0.12
C ASN A 12 12.20 -17.18 -0.22
N VAL A 13 12.06 -18.30 -0.94
CA VAL A 13 10.78 -19.02 -1.05
C VAL A 13 10.31 -19.54 0.31
N GLU A 14 11.21 -20.06 1.15
CA GLU A 14 10.85 -20.55 2.48
C GLU A 14 10.40 -19.42 3.42
N GLN A 15 11.08 -18.27 3.40
CA GLN A 15 10.68 -17.08 4.16
C GLN A 15 9.35 -16.49 3.66
N VAL A 16 9.16 -16.42 2.35
CA VAL A 16 7.90 -16.02 1.70
C VAL A 16 6.77 -16.97 2.12
N GLU A 17 7.00 -18.29 2.17
CA GLU A 17 6.02 -19.27 2.66
C GLU A 17 5.70 -19.12 4.16
N ARG A 18 6.63 -18.66 4.99
CA ARG A 18 6.35 -18.38 6.41
C ARG A 18 5.52 -17.11 6.61
N ASN A 19 5.72 -16.10 5.74
CA ASN A 19 5.04 -14.81 5.81
C ASN A 19 3.82 -14.69 4.88
N LYS A 20 3.45 -15.78 4.20
CA LYS A 20 2.49 -15.81 3.09
C LYS A 20 1.07 -15.32 3.38
N ASP A 21 0.64 -15.35 4.63
CA ASP A 21 -0.70 -14.84 5.01
C ASP A 21 -0.70 -13.31 5.17
N LYS A 22 0.48 -12.68 5.31
CA LYS A 22 0.65 -11.21 5.24
C LYS A 22 0.54 -10.67 3.81
N LEU A 23 0.65 -11.55 2.82
CA LEU A 23 0.59 -11.23 1.40
C LEU A 23 -0.79 -11.51 0.79
N ASP A 24 -1.79 -11.90 1.61
CA ASP A 24 -3.14 -12.16 1.12
C ASP A 24 -3.81 -10.85 0.67
N LEU A 25 -3.96 -10.67 -0.64
CA LEU A 25 -4.55 -9.46 -1.21
C LEU A 25 -6.08 -9.46 -1.15
N LYS A 26 -6.69 -10.63 -1.00
CA LYS A 26 -8.14 -10.76 -1.08
C LYS A 26 -8.86 -9.87 -0.07
N PRO A 27 -8.45 -9.78 1.22
CA PRO A 27 -9.07 -8.85 2.16
C PRO A 27 -8.97 -7.38 1.72
N ASN A 28 -7.84 -6.95 1.15
CA ASN A 28 -7.64 -5.58 0.68
C ASN A 28 -8.51 -5.28 -0.57
N LEU A 29 -8.57 -6.21 -1.52
CA LEU A 29 -9.42 -6.07 -2.71
C LEU A 29 -10.91 -6.12 -2.37
N ASP A 30 -11.32 -7.01 -1.45
CA ASP A 30 -12.70 -7.07 -0.94
C ASP A 30 -13.03 -5.80 -0.13
N PHE A 31 -12.05 -5.18 0.54
CA PHE A 31 -12.23 -3.88 1.18
C PHE A 31 -12.43 -2.76 0.15
N VAL A 32 -11.56 -2.65 -0.86
CA VAL A 32 -11.69 -1.65 -1.92
C VAL A 32 -13.02 -1.81 -2.67
N SER A 33 -13.38 -3.04 -3.03
CA SER A 33 -14.65 -3.33 -3.73
C SER A 33 -15.86 -2.86 -2.91
N ARG A 34 -15.88 -3.10 -1.59
CA ARG A 34 -16.95 -2.62 -0.70
C ARG A 34 -17.00 -1.09 -0.54
N HIS A 35 -15.89 -0.39 -0.77
CA HIS A 35 -15.75 1.05 -0.54
C HIS A 35 -15.41 1.83 -1.81
N GLN A 36 -15.72 1.25 -2.98
CA GLN A 36 -15.27 1.73 -4.29
C GLN A 36 -15.55 3.22 -4.50
N GLU A 37 -16.78 3.66 -4.23
CA GLU A 37 -17.20 5.07 -4.39
C GLU A 37 -16.26 6.03 -3.65
N ARG A 38 -15.81 5.67 -2.44
CA ARG A 38 -14.96 6.55 -1.64
C ARG A 38 -13.56 6.69 -2.22
N PHE A 39 -12.98 5.58 -2.66
CA PHE A 39 -11.68 5.60 -3.32
C PHE A 39 -11.75 6.37 -4.65
N GLU A 40 -12.85 6.23 -5.40
CA GLU A 40 -13.08 6.97 -6.63
C GLU A 40 -13.19 8.47 -6.38
N GLU A 41 -13.90 8.89 -5.34
CA GLU A 41 -13.93 10.30 -4.93
C GLU A 41 -12.55 10.84 -4.57
N GLY A 42 -11.73 10.04 -3.90
CA GLY A 42 -10.34 10.38 -3.59
C GLY A 42 -9.50 10.58 -4.84
N LEU A 43 -9.55 9.62 -5.77
CA LEU A 43 -8.89 9.72 -7.07
C LEU A 43 -9.37 10.96 -7.84
N ASP A 44 -10.68 11.18 -7.91
CA ASP A 44 -11.26 12.38 -8.52
C ASP A 44 -10.74 13.67 -7.89
N ALA A 45 -10.59 13.69 -6.56
CA ALA A 45 -10.07 14.84 -5.83
C ALA A 45 -8.60 15.10 -6.18
N ILE A 46 -7.78 14.05 -6.32
CA ILE A 46 -6.41 14.17 -6.84
C ILE A 46 -6.46 14.75 -8.25
N LEU A 47 -7.21 14.13 -9.16
CA LEU A 47 -7.26 14.49 -10.59
C LEU A 47 -7.78 15.90 -10.86
N LYS A 48 -8.62 16.45 -9.97
CA LYS A 48 -9.10 17.85 -10.02
C LYS A 48 -8.05 18.88 -9.60
N ARG A 49 -6.96 18.49 -8.93
CA ARG A 49 -5.88 19.42 -8.57
C ARG A 49 -5.18 19.90 -9.83
N ALA A 50 -4.83 21.18 -9.86
CA ALA A 50 -4.05 21.74 -10.95
C ALA A 50 -2.58 21.27 -10.80
N PRO A 51 -1.98 20.62 -11.81
CA PRO A 51 -0.59 20.21 -11.75
C PRO A 51 0.34 21.44 -11.82
N THR A 52 1.30 21.52 -10.90
CA THR A 52 2.30 22.60 -10.87
C THR A 52 3.27 22.49 -12.04
N GLN A 53 4.01 23.56 -12.34
CA GLN A 53 4.98 23.51 -13.43
C GLN A 53 6.11 22.52 -13.12
N GLU A 54 6.60 22.56 -11.89
CA GLU A 54 7.65 21.69 -11.36
C GLU A 54 7.23 20.22 -11.47
N ALA A 55 5.98 19.90 -11.12
CA ALA A 55 5.43 18.55 -11.24
C ALA A 55 5.37 18.07 -12.69
N ARG A 56 4.91 18.93 -13.61
CA ARG A 56 4.85 18.61 -15.05
C ARG A 56 6.23 18.37 -15.65
N GLU A 57 7.22 19.16 -15.24
CA GLU A 57 8.61 19.00 -15.70
C GLU A 57 9.25 17.75 -15.09
N TRP A 58 9.01 17.48 -13.82
CA TRP A 58 9.49 16.29 -13.14
C TRP A 58 8.93 15.01 -13.75
N VAL A 59 7.61 14.90 -13.92
CA VAL A 59 6.99 13.69 -14.50
C VAL A 59 7.49 13.38 -15.91
N LYS A 60 7.85 14.39 -16.72
CA LYS A 60 8.44 14.18 -18.05
C LYS A 60 9.81 13.50 -18.02
N ARG A 61 10.52 13.57 -16.89
CA ARG A 61 11.84 12.94 -16.70
C ARG A 61 11.73 11.50 -16.22
N ILE A 62 10.56 11.09 -15.71
CA ILE A 62 10.33 9.71 -15.27
C ILE A 62 10.28 8.81 -16.50
N GLU A 63 11.14 7.81 -16.54
CA GLU A 63 11.14 6.80 -17.58
C GLU A 63 10.04 5.76 -17.33
N PHE A 64 9.38 5.33 -18.39
CA PHE A 64 8.40 4.24 -18.35
C PHE A 64 8.89 3.13 -19.27
N SER A 65 9.17 1.97 -18.69
CA SER A 65 9.72 0.82 -19.40
C SER A 65 8.80 -0.39 -19.26
N GLY A 66 8.83 -1.31 -20.23
CA GLY A 66 8.01 -2.52 -20.25
C GLY A 66 6.51 -2.30 -20.42
N THR A 67 6.11 -1.18 -21.02
CA THR A 67 4.70 -0.81 -21.22
C THR A 67 3.93 -1.82 -22.08
N GLU A 68 4.62 -2.60 -22.89
CA GLU A 68 4.10 -3.70 -23.69
C GLU A 68 3.72 -4.94 -22.86
N ASP A 69 4.21 -5.05 -21.62
CA ASP A 69 3.94 -6.16 -20.70
C ASP A 69 2.73 -5.88 -19.78
N ILE A 70 2.06 -4.73 -19.94
CA ILE A 70 0.89 -4.36 -19.16
C ILE A 70 -0.25 -5.35 -19.41
N VAL A 71 -0.80 -5.91 -18.33
CA VAL A 71 -1.94 -6.83 -18.38
C VAL A 71 -3.12 -6.21 -17.65
N GLU A 72 -4.22 -5.97 -18.35
CA GLU A 72 -5.43 -5.42 -17.74
C GLU A 72 -6.03 -6.35 -16.67
N PRO A 73 -6.60 -5.80 -15.59
CA PRO A 73 -6.67 -4.38 -15.26
C PRO A 73 -5.39 -3.92 -14.56
N GLN A 74 -4.61 -3.07 -15.24
CA GLN A 74 -3.41 -2.45 -14.69
C GLN A 74 -3.36 -0.95 -14.97
N VAL A 75 -2.89 -0.16 -14.00
CA VAL A 75 -2.73 1.30 -14.14
C VAL A 75 -1.77 1.63 -15.26
N SER A 76 -2.24 2.40 -16.25
CA SER A 76 -1.46 2.69 -17.46
C SER A 76 -0.36 3.73 -17.19
N PRO A 77 0.63 3.85 -18.08
CA PRO A 77 1.63 4.91 -18.01
C PRO A 77 0.99 6.31 -18.01
N GLU A 78 -0.12 6.48 -18.71
CA GLU A 78 -0.89 7.73 -18.77
C GLU A 78 -1.55 8.03 -17.41
N ASP A 79 -2.18 7.04 -16.78
CA ASP A 79 -2.79 7.19 -15.44
C ASP A 79 -1.74 7.60 -14.40
N VAL A 80 -0.59 6.93 -14.42
CA VAL A 80 0.52 7.21 -13.50
C VAL A 80 1.05 8.62 -13.70
N ARG A 81 1.28 9.05 -14.95
CA ARG A 81 1.72 10.44 -15.24
C ARG A 81 0.73 11.46 -14.72
N GLU A 82 -0.56 11.21 -14.98
CA GLU A 82 -1.61 12.13 -14.61
C GLU A 82 -1.67 12.32 -13.09
N ILE A 83 -1.59 11.22 -12.33
CA ILE A 83 -1.59 11.24 -10.86
C ILE A 83 -0.32 11.86 -10.30
N LEU A 84 0.85 11.40 -10.75
CA LEU A 84 2.14 11.91 -10.26
C LEU A 84 2.30 13.41 -10.52
N SER A 85 1.74 13.94 -11.62
CA SER A 85 1.80 15.38 -11.93
C SER A 85 0.99 16.25 -10.96
N ARG A 86 0.18 15.63 -10.09
CA ARG A 86 -0.70 16.29 -9.11
C ARG A 86 -0.28 16.04 -7.67
N MET A 87 0.85 15.38 -7.48
CA MET A 87 1.42 15.18 -6.16
C MET A 87 1.89 16.53 -5.58
N PRO A 88 1.88 16.69 -4.25
CA PRO A 88 2.43 17.85 -3.57
C PRO A 88 3.86 18.21 -4.01
N GLU A 89 4.11 19.52 -4.16
CA GLU A 89 5.40 20.05 -4.63
C GLU A 89 6.58 19.60 -3.77
N ALA A 90 6.47 19.69 -2.44
CA ALA A 90 7.53 19.20 -1.55
C ALA A 90 7.79 17.70 -1.73
N LEU A 91 6.74 16.88 -1.90
CA LEU A 91 6.92 15.44 -2.08
C LEU A 91 7.60 15.12 -3.41
N ILE A 92 7.28 15.88 -4.47
CA ILE A 92 7.96 15.77 -5.76
C ILE A 92 9.43 16.15 -5.66
N GLU A 93 9.77 17.25 -4.99
CA GLU A 93 11.17 17.66 -4.80
C GLU A 93 11.96 16.68 -3.94
N LEU A 94 11.29 15.96 -3.04
CA LEU A 94 11.91 14.95 -2.19
C LEU A 94 11.91 13.55 -2.82
N SER A 95 11.19 13.32 -3.91
CA SER A 95 11.13 12.00 -4.55
C SER A 95 12.39 11.77 -5.38
N ASP A 96 13.03 10.62 -5.17
CA ASP A 96 14.14 10.14 -6.01
C ASP A 96 13.65 9.20 -7.14
N LEU A 97 12.35 9.21 -7.44
CA LEU A 97 11.76 8.41 -8.51
C LEU A 97 12.34 8.79 -9.88
N GLU A 98 12.91 7.79 -10.53
CA GLU A 98 13.51 7.88 -11.86
C GLU A 98 12.72 7.05 -12.89
N THR A 99 12.13 5.92 -12.48
CA THR A 99 11.52 4.96 -13.41
C THR A 99 10.26 4.30 -12.85
N VAL A 100 9.26 4.09 -13.71
CA VAL A 100 8.15 3.15 -13.46
C VAL A 100 8.31 1.99 -14.44
N ASN A 101 8.63 0.81 -13.91
CA ASN A 101 9.00 -0.35 -14.70
C ASN A 101 7.91 -1.40 -14.67
N TYR A 102 7.29 -1.61 -15.83
CA TYR A 102 6.22 -2.57 -16.07
C TYR A 102 6.75 -3.90 -16.60
N HIS A 103 8.05 -3.99 -16.94
CA HIS A 103 8.61 -5.27 -17.26
C HIS A 103 8.43 -6.18 -16.05
N LEU A 104 7.95 -7.38 -16.31
CA LEU A 104 8.17 -8.52 -15.42
C LEU A 104 9.66 -8.90 -15.51
N PHE A 105 10.52 -8.00 -15.00
CA PHE A 105 11.97 -8.10 -14.85
C PHE A 105 12.77 -8.68 -16.03
N GLY A 106 12.37 -8.52 -17.29
CA GLY A 106 13.20 -8.91 -18.44
C GLY A 106 13.64 -10.39 -18.47
N LEU A 107 13.03 -11.25 -17.65
CA LEU A 107 13.44 -12.64 -17.41
C LEU A 107 12.39 -13.66 -17.89
N GLY A 108 11.43 -13.19 -18.70
CA GLY A 108 10.34 -13.99 -19.27
C GLY A 108 9.01 -13.75 -18.56
N LYS A 109 7.91 -14.07 -19.25
CA LYS A 109 6.49 -13.87 -18.84
C LYS A 109 6.05 -14.63 -17.57
N HIS A 110 7.00 -15.12 -16.79
CA HIS A 110 6.78 -16.04 -15.70
C HIS A 110 7.49 -15.62 -14.42
N LEU A 111 8.07 -14.42 -14.27
CA LEU A 111 8.63 -13.96 -12.99
C LEU A 111 7.78 -12.83 -12.35
N LEU A 112 7.67 -12.85 -11.03
CA LEU A 112 7.01 -11.83 -10.21
C LEU A 112 8.06 -11.15 -9.30
N PRO A 113 8.03 -9.81 -9.17
CA PRO A 113 8.75 -9.14 -8.09
C PRO A 113 8.20 -9.60 -6.75
N ILE A 114 9.10 -9.87 -5.81
CA ILE A 114 8.76 -10.03 -4.40
C ILE A 114 9.71 -9.17 -3.57
N PRO A 115 9.25 -8.63 -2.43
CA PRO A 115 10.14 -7.93 -1.54
C PRO A 115 11.06 -8.96 -0.88
N GLY A 116 12.28 -8.54 -0.58
CA GLY A 116 13.19 -9.28 0.27
C GLY A 116 12.65 -9.34 1.69
N TYR A 117 13.14 -10.31 2.44
CA TYR A 117 12.98 -10.33 3.88
C TYR A 117 14.37 -10.31 4.52
N ASP A 118 14.51 -9.54 5.60
CA ASP A 118 15.75 -9.57 6.37
C ASP A 118 15.91 -10.91 7.11
N ALA A 119 17.06 -11.12 7.77
CA ALA A 119 17.33 -12.35 8.52
C ALA A 119 16.34 -12.59 9.67
N GLN A 120 15.58 -11.57 10.08
CA GLN A 120 14.58 -11.59 11.12
C GLN A 120 13.16 -11.81 10.56
N GLY A 121 13.00 -11.86 9.23
CA GLY A 121 11.73 -12.08 8.56
C GLY A 121 10.86 -10.83 8.43
N ASN A 122 11.43 -9.64 8.63
CA ASN A 122 10.75 -8.37 8.34
C ASN A 122 10.85 -8.05 6.87
N LEU A 123 9.85 -7.32 6.36
CA LEU A 123 9.83 -6.86 4.97
C LEU A 123 11.01 -5.91 4.73
N ASP A 124 11.88 -6.26 3.81
CA ASP A 124 12.93 -5.38 3.28
C ASP A 124 12.63 -5.09 1.81
N GLN A 125 11.77 -4.10 1.58
CA GLN A 125 11.38 -3.67 0.25
C GLN A 125 12.53 -3.00 -0.52
N SER A 126 13.62 -2.59 0.14
CA SER A 126 14.83 -2.09 -0.54
C SER A 126 15.59 -3.20 -1.27
N SER A 127 15.38 -4.44 -0.85
CA SER A 127 15.82 -5.65 -1.52
C SER A 127 14.67 -6.20 -2.37
N VAL A 128 14.84 -6.28 -3.68
CA VAL A 128 13.83 -6.84 -4.59
C VAL A 128 14.35 -8.16 -5.15
N ALA A 129 13.63 -9.24 -4.92
CA ALA A 129 13.89 -10.54 -5.52
C ALA A 129 12.83 -10.86 -6.60
N ALA A 130 13.09 -11.90 -7.39
CA ALA A 130 12.16 -12.38 -8.42
C ALA A 130 11.87 -13.87 -8.23
N VAL A 131 10.60 -14.25 -8.30
CA VAL A 131 10.14 -15.64 -8.19
C VAL A 131 9.33 -16.03 -9.42
N GLU A 132 9.52 -17.25 -9.93
CA GLU A 132 8.67 -17.74 -11.01
C GLU A 132 7.21 -17.85 -10.56
N VAL A 133 6.25 -17.35 -11.35
CA VAL A 133 4.79 -17.43 -11.14
C VAL A 133 4.35 -18.85 -10.77
N LYS A 134 4.95 -19.88 -11.40
CA LYS A 134 4.64 -21.30 -11.09
C LYS A 134 5.16 -21.76 -9.73
N ASN A 135 6.20 -21.10 -9.20
CA ASN A 135 6.81 -21.39 -7.89
C ASN A 135 6.24 -20.47 -6.79
N PHE A 136 5.33 -19.57 -7.14
CA PHE A 136 4.73 -18.64 -6.21
C PHE A 136 3.72 -19.34 -5.27
N PRO A 137 3.73 -19.05 -3.96
CA PRO A 137 2.86 -19.70 -2.98
C PRO A 137 1.37 -19.69 -3.35
N ARG A 138 0.74 -20.86 -3.37
CA ARG A 138 -0.72 -21.00 -3.56
C ARG A 138 -1.38 -21.44 -2.26
N LYS A 139 -2.58 -20.94 -1.99
CA LYS A 139 -3.41 -21.46 -0.90
C LYS A 139 -4.22 -22.61 -1.47
N LYS A 140 -4.00 -23.84 -0.98
CA LYS A 140 -4.95 -24.93 -1.24
C LYS A 140 -6.25 -24.58 -0.52
N SER A 141 -7.39 -24.58 -1.20
CA SER A 141 -8.68 -24.51 -0.52
C SER A 141 -8.79 -25.60 0.54
N LYS A 142 -9.43 -25.26 1.67
CA LYS A 142 -9.88 -26.29 2.60
C LYS A 142 -10.96 -27.10 1.88
N GLN A 143 -10.81 -28.42 1.84
CA GLN A 143 -11.87 -29.32 1.42
C GLN A 143 -13.16 -28.98 2.20
N CYS A 144 -14.19 -28.51 1.51
CA CYS A 144 -15.52 -28.40 2.10
C CYS A 144 -16.23 -29.73 1.94
N MET A 145 -16.67 -30.33 3.05
CA MET A 145 -17.66 -31.41 2.99
C MET A 145 -19.02 -30.80 2.71
N THR A 146 -19.54 -30.99 1.49
CA THR A 146 -20.93 -30.73 1.17
C THR A 146 -21.75 -31.97 1.50
N TYR A 147 -22.73 -31.81 2.40
CA TYR A 147 -23.67 -32.85 2.72
C TYR A 147 -24.90 -32.73 1.84
N ARG A 148 -25.28 -33.81 1.15
CA ARG A 148 -26.51 -33.87 0.35
C ARG A 148 -27.33 -35.11 0.69
N TRP A 149 -28.64 -34.99 0.54
CA TRP A 149 -29.55 -36.13 0.61
C TRP A 149 -29.56 -36.85 -0.74
N ARG A 150 -29.24 -38.14 -0.76
CA ARG A 150 -29.35 -39.01 -1.94
C ARG A 150 -30.10 -40.28 -1.61
N LYS A 151 -30.80 -40.87 -2.58
CA LYS A 151 -31.40 -42.19 -2.43
C LYS A 151 -30.36 -43.27 -2.74
N ASP A 152 -30.26 -44.28 -1.90
CA ASP A 152 -29.38 -45.43 -2.15
C ASP A 152 -29.98 -46.42 -3.16
N SER A 153 -29.25 -47.49 -3.47
CA SER A 153 -29.68 -48.54 -4.40
C SER A 153 -30.97 -49.26 -3.99
N SER A 154 -31.40 -49.08 -2.74
CA SER A 154 -32.66 -49.60 -2.19
C SER A 154 -33.76 -48.52 -2.13
N ASN A 155 -33.56 -47.37 -2.80
CA ASN A 155 -34.47 -46.24 -2.90
C ASN A 155 -34.77 -45.54 -1.56
N LYS A 156 -33.90 -45.69 -0.55
CA LYS A 156 -34.01 -45.00 0.76
C LYS A 156 -33.11 -43.77 0.81
N TRP A 157 -33.63 -42.68 1.35
CA TRP A 157 -32.86 -41.45 1.54
C TRP A 157 -31.76 -41.63 2.60
N LYS A 158 -30.52 -41.29 2.23
CA LYS A 158 -29.36 -41.21 3.12
C LYS A 158 -28.70 -39.85 3.02
N PHE A 159 -28.15 -39.42 4.14
CA PHE A 159 -27.31 -38.24 4.23
C PHE A 159 -25.88 -38.65 3.90
N THR A 160 -25.36 -38.18 2.77
CA THR A 160 -24.01 -38.51 2.30
C THR A 160 -23.17 -37.25 2.27
N GLY A 161 -22.04 -37.25 2.97
CA GLY A 161 -20.98 -36.28 2.76
C GLY A 161 -20.15 -36.71 1.57
N GLU A 162 -20.15 -35.92 0.50
CA GLU A 162 -19.21 -36.09 -0.60
C GLU A 162 -18.08 -35.07 -0.39
N ASN A 163 -16.83 -35.51 -0.54
CA ASN A 163 -15.71 -34.59 -0.66
C ASN A 163 -15.79 -33.99 -2.07
N GLU A 164 -16.54 -32.91 -2.25
CA GLU A 164 -16.35 -32.05 -3.42
C GLU A 164 -15.02 -31.32 -3.19
N VAL A 165 -13.94 -31.84 -3.78
CA VAL A 165 -12.78 -31.01 -4.08
C VAL A 165 -13.22 -30.09 -5.20
N THR A 166 -13.80 -28.94 -4.86
CA THR A 166 -13.96 -27.88 -5.84
C THR A 166 -12.54 -27.43 -6.22
N GLU A 167 -12.10 -27.78 -7.43
CA GLU A 167 -10.85 -27.27 -8.03
C GLU A 167 -10.86 -25.72 -8.19
N GLU A 168 -11.91 -25.04 -7.74
CA GLU A 168 -12.15 -23.62 -7.92
C GLU A 168 -11.25 -22.68 -7.12
N ASP A 169 -10.27 -23.14 -6.35
CA ASP A 169 -9.52 -22.26 -5.43
C ASP A 169 -8.01 -22.51 -5.39
N ASP A 170 -7.40 -23.00 -6.48
CA ASP A 170 -5.95 -22.92 -6.65
C ASP A 170 -5.58 -21.52 -7.19
N HIS A 171 -5.78 -20.51 -6.34
CA HIS A 171 -5.57 -19.11 -6.70
C HIS A 171 -4.28 -18.56 -6.04
N PRO A 172 -3.45 -17.77 -6.76
CA PRO A 172 -2.32 -17.08 -6.18
C PRO A 172 -2.85 -15.92 -5.34
N SER A 173 -3.50 -16.21 -4.21
CA SER A 173 -4.08 -15.20 -3.32
C SER A 173 -3.01 -14.32 -2.65
N ARG A 174 -1.72 -14.51 -2.96
CA ARG A 174 -0.59 -14.06 -2.15
C ARG A 174 0.35 -13.08 -2.85
N LEU A 175 -0.11 -12.38 -3.87
CA LEU A 175 0.75 -11.52 -4.69
C LEU A 175 1.20 -10.30 -3.88
N LEU A 176 2.49 -9.96 -3.96
CA LEU A 176 2.90 -8.62 -3.58
C LEU A 176 2.56 -7.67 -4.73
N VAL A 177 1.84 -6.59 -4.45
CA VAL A 177 1.46 -5.60 -5.46
C VAL A 177 2.27 -4.36 -5.23
N GLY A 178 3.16 -4.05 -6.16
CA GLY A 178 4.04 -2.89 -6.06
C GLY A 178 5.28 -3.17 -5.22
N VAL A 179 6.45 -2.83 -5.75
CA VAL A 179 7.67 -2.68 -4.95
C VAL A 179 8.36 -1.40 -5.39
N SER A 180 9.00 -0.72 -4.46
CA SER A 180 9.90 0.39 -4.71
C SER A 180 11.27 0.09 -4.13
N ASN A 181 12.34 0.43 -4.87
CA ASN A 181 13.70 0.44 -4.33
C ASN A 181 14.20 1.87 -4.01
N GLY A 182 13.27 2.84 -3.94
CA GLY A 182 13.57 4.25 -3.74
C GLY A 182 13.72 5.05 -5.02
N LYS A 183 14.00 4.41 -6.15
CA LYS A 183 14.17 5.06 -7.47
C LYS A 183 13.27 4.49 -8.55
N ILE A 184 12.89 3.23 -8.41
CA ILE A 184 12.10 2.50 -9.40
C ILE A 184 10.88 1.93 -8.70
N ILE A 185 9.70 2.20 -9.26
CA ILE A 185 8.44 1.55 -8.87
C ILE A 185 8.16 0.42 -9.86
N TYR A 186 7.79 -0.75 -9.33
CA TYR A 186 7.43 -1.95 -10.08
C TYR A 186 5.95 -2.28 -9.86
N PRO A 187 5.02 -1.77 -10.68
CA PRO A 187 3.61 -2.11 -10.54
C PRO A 187 3.39 -3.59 -10.89
N THR A 188 2.89 -4.40 -9.95
CA THR A 188 2.60 -5.81 -10.20
C THR A 188 1.17 -5.97 -10.76
N PRO A 189 0.98 -6.70 -11.88
CA PRO A 189 -0.36 -7.05 -12.35
C PRO A 189 -1.10 -7.94 -11.35
N ILE A 190 -2.40 -7.71 -11.16
CA ILE A 190 -3.26 -8.56 -10.34
C ILE A 190 -4.10 -9.44 -11.28
N PRO A 191 -3.90 -10.76 -11.32
CA PRO A 191 -4.60 -11.63 -12.23
C PRO A 191 -6.07 -11.80 -11.82
N LYS A 192 -6.95 -12.06 -12.80
CA LYS A 192 -8.39 -12.28 -12.59
C LYS A 192 -8.74 -13.45 -11.66
N SER A 193 -7.77 -14.34 -11.41
CA SER A 193 -7.89 -15.41 -10.42
C SER A 193 -7.86 -14.92 -8.98
N VAL A 194 -7.37 -13.71 -8.70
CA VAL A 194 -7.37 -13.09 -7.37
C VAL A 194 -8.66 -12.31 -7.13
N SER A 195 -9.06 -11.49 -8.10
CA SER A 195 -10.35 -10.79 -8.10
C SER A 195 -10.87 -10.66 -9.53
N LYS A 196 -12.19 -10.84 -9.70
CA LYS A 196 -12.88 -10.59 -10.97
C LYS A 196 -13.40 -9.14 -11.08
N ASP A 197 -13.31 -8.37 -10.00
CA ASP A 197 -13.70 -6.96 -9.96
C ASP A 197 -12.56 -6.11 -10.51
N GLU A 198 -12.60 -5.87 -11.82
CA GLU A 198 -11.55 -5.13 -12.54
C GLU A 198 -11.39 -3.69 -12.03
N ARG A 199 -12.49 -3.09 -11.54
CA ARG A 199 -12.48 -1.73 -11.05
C ARG A 199 -11.86 -1.64 -9.66
N ALA A 200 -12.17 -2.57 -8.77
CA ALA A 200 -11.50 -2.67 -7.48
C ALA A 200 -9.99 -2.94 -7.63
N ILE A 201 -9.59 -3.76 -8.62
CA ILE A 201 -8.16 -3.96 -8.93
C ILE A 201 -7.51 -2.65 -9.35
N PHE A 202 -8.09 -1.94 -10.33
CA PHE A 202 -7.55 -0.66 -10.79
C PHE A 202 -7.36 0.32 -9.63
N ILE A 203 -8.39 0.49 -8.80
CA ILE A 203 -8.35 1.39 -7.65
C ILE A 203 -7.29 0.95 -6.63
N TYR A 204 -7.20 -0.34 -6.35
CA TYR A 204 -6.19 -0.86 -5.42
C TYR A 204 -4.77 -0.62 -5.94
N GLN A 205 -4.54 -0.71 -7.25
CA GLN A 205 -3.23 -0.36 -7.81
C GLN A 205 -2.92 1.14 -7.75
N ILE A 206 -3.93 2.02 -7.73
CA ILE A 206 -3.71 3.44 -7.42
C ILE A 206 -3.25 3.62 -5.97
N HIS A 207 -3.88 2.91 -5.03
CA HIS A 207 -3.44 2.90 -3.63
C HIS A 207 -1.97 2.45 -3.53
N VAL A 208 -1.61 1.35 -4.19
CA VAL A 208 -0.24 0.84 -4.24
C VAL A 208 0.71 1.86 -4.88
N LEU A 209 0.34 2.49 -6.01
CA LEU A 209 1.17 3.51 -6.65
C LEU A 209 1.51 4.66 -5.69
N LEU A 210 0.52 5.15 -4.94
CA LEU A 210 0.73 6.22 -3.96
C LEU A 210 1.63 5.75 -2.80
N HIS A 211 1.45 4.52 -2.34
CA HIS A 211 2.28 3.90 -1.32
C HIS A 211 3.75 3.83 -1.78
N GLU A 212 3.98 3.23 -2.94
CA GLU A 212 5.32 3.05 -3.51
C GLU A 212 5.98 4.38 -3.93
N PHE A 213 5.19 5.37 -4.32
CA PHE A 213 5.67 6.73 -4.53
C PHE A 213 6.22 7.33 -3.22
N PHE A 214 5.50 7.21 -2.10
CA PHE A 214 6.00 7.71 -0.83
C PHE A 214 7.30 7.00 -0.41
N HIS A 215 7.44 5.72 -0.76
CA HIS A 215 8.68 5.00 -0.54
C HIS A 215 9.90 5.58 -1.27
N THR A 216 9.70 6.21 -2.43
CA THR A 216 10.77 6.96 -3.13
C THR A 216 11.26 8.19 -2.38
N ILE A 217 10.50 8.64 -1.39
CA ILE A 217 10.84 9.76 -0.52
C ILE A 217 11.52 9.22 0.73
N ASP A 218 10.95 8.19 1.37
CA ASP A 218 11.35 7.76 2.71
C ASP A 218 12.66 6.95 2.75
N TYR A 219 12.92 6.00 1.83
CA TYR A 219 14.03 5.04 1.98
C TYR A 219 15.38 5.71 2.22
N LEU A 220 15.76 6.65 1.35
CA LEU A 220 17.04 7.36 1.46
C LEU A 220 17.05 8.34 2.63
N ARG A 221 15.87 8.67 3.17
CA ARG A 221 15.65 9.64 4.25
C ARG A 221 15.32 8.94 5.56
N ARG A 222 15.56 7.63 5.72
CA ARG A 222 15.44 6.96 7.03
C ARG A 222 16.54 7.38 8.01
N ASP A 223 17.65 7.93 7.53
CA ASP A 223 18.68 8.54 8.38
C ASP A 223 18.18 9.89 8.96
N PRO A 224 18.08 10.02 10.29
CA PRO A 224 17.68 11.28 10.93
C PRO A 224 18.54 12.49 10.54
N LYS A 225 19.82 12.29 10.24
CA LYS A 225 20.74 13.36 9.82
C LYS A 225 20.37 13.90 8.44
N ILE A 226 19.97 13.01 7.52
CA ILE A 226 19.52 13.43 6.18
C ILE A 226 18.22 14.22 6.33
N ARG A 227 17.26 13.73 7.13
CA ARG A 227 15.99 14.45 7.39
C ARG A 227 16.19 15.82 8.03
N ALA A 228 17.17 15.95 8.93
CA ALA A 228 17.44 17.21 9.62
C ALA A 228 17.98 18.30 8.69
N ASN A 229 18.56 17.93 7.54
CA ASN A 229 19.08 18.87 6.55
C ASN A 229 18.01 19.31 5.52
N ILE A 230 16.82 18.72 5.55
CA ILE A 230 15.72 19.06 4.65
C ILE A 230 14.85 20.09 5.35
N VAL A 231 14.89 21.33 4.87
CA VAL A 231 14.09 22.44 5.43
C VAL A 231 12.82 22.62 4.60
N LEU A 232 11.69 22.58 5.28
CA LEU A 232 10.35 22.74 4.72
C LEU A 232 9.69 24.02 5.25
N GLY A 233 8.81 24.60 4.44
CA GLY A 233 8.07 25.80 4.79
C GLY A 233 6.59 25.68 4.45
N VAL A 234 5.72 26.07 5.39
CA VAL A 234 4.27 26.16 5.21
C VAL A 234 3.74 27.35 6.01
N ASP A 235 2.87 28.16 5.41
CA ASP A 235 2.22 29.32 6.06
C ASP A 235 3.19 30.27 6.79
N GLY A 236 4.39 30.47 6.24
CA GLY A 236 5.44 31.33 6.81
C GLY A 236 6.23 30.71 7.96
N GLN A 237 5.89 29.50 8.39
CA GLN A 237 6.65 28.72 9.38
C GLN A 237 7.65 27.80 8.69
N ARG A 238 8.82 27.61 9.31
CA ARG A 238 9.85 26.67 8.85
C ARG A 238 10.00 25.54 9.85
N PHE A 239 10.21 24.33 9.33
CA PHE A 239 10.48 23.12 10.09
C PHE A 239 11.38 22.20 9.27
N THR A 240 12.09 21.29 9.90
CA THR A 240 12.83 20.26 9.17
C THR A 240 11.96 19.03 8.93
N PHE A 241 12.30 18.22 7.93
CA PHE A 241 11.62 16.94 7.73
C PHE A 241 11.80 16.01 8.95
N GLN A 242 12.89 16.18 9.70
CA GLN A 242 13.11 15.46 10.97
C GLN A 242 12.18 15.93 12.09
N ASP A 243 11.84 17.21 12.15
CA ASP A 243 10.88 17.74 13.14
C ASP A 243 9.50 17.13 12.88
N TRP A 244 9.06 17.16 11.62
CA TRP A 244 7.80 16.54 11.22
C TRP A 244 7.77 15.02 11.51
N TRP A 245 8.88 14.32 11.25
CA TRP A 245 8.98 12.90 11.57
C TRP A 245 8.85 12.63 13.07
N LYS A 246 9.46 13.48 13.91
CA LYS A 246 9.35 13.38 15.37
C LYS A 246 7.95 13.67 15.86
N ASP A 247 7.26 14.66 15.28
CA ASP A 247 5.86 14.93 15.61
C ASP A 247 5.00 13.67 15.37
N PHE A 248 5.28 12.92 14.29
CA PHE A 248 4.59 11.67 13.97
C PHE A 248 4.98 10.52 14.91
N GLU A 249 6.27 10.39 15.24
CA GLU A 249 6.78 9.43 16.21
C GLU A 249 6.15 9.62 17.60
N GLU A 250 6.15 10.85 18.11
CA GLU A 250 5.55 11.22 19.39
C GLU A 250 4.06 10.93 19.41
N LEU A 251 3.36 11.21 18.30
CA LEU A 251 1.94 10.90 18.15
C LEU A 251 1.65 9.40 18.25
N ILE A 252 2.46 8.56 17.62
CA ILE A 252 2.32 7.10 17.71
C ILE A 252 2.62 6.61 19.13
N LEU A 253 3.66 7.15 19.77
CA LEU A 253 4.08 6.76 21.12
C LEU A 253 3.13 7.25 22.22
N SER A 254 2.42 8.35 22.00
CA SER A 254 1.44 8.89 22.96
C SER A 254 0.17 8.03 23.05
N LYS A 255 -0.14 7.26 22.01
CA LYS A 255 -1.39 6.50 21.84
C LYS A 255 -2.65 7.38 21.92
N GLU A 256 -2.50 8.68 21.67
CA GLU A 256 -3.61 9.66 21.68
C GLU A 256 -4.50 9.55 20.44
N GLU A 257 -4.09 8.76 19.46
CA GLU A 257 -4.82 8.56 18.21
C GLU A 257 -5.35 7.14 18.01
N PRO A 258 -6.43 7.00 17.20
CA PRO A 258 -7.06 5.71 16.98
C PRO A 258 -6.15 4.78 16.16
N ALA A 259 -6.57 3.51 16.07
CA ALA A 259 -5.77 2.41 15.57
C ALA A 259 -5.20 2.62 14.14
N CYS A 260 -4.34 1.68 13.72
CA CYS A 260 -3.64 1.72 12.44
C CYS A 260 -4.57 2.04 11.28
N VAL A 261 -4.05 2.72 10.26
CA VAL A 261 -4.90 3.26 9.19
C VAL A 261 -5.45 2.20 8.22
N SER A 262 -4.83 1.04 8.20
CA SER A 262 -5.21 -0.12 7.40
C SER A 262 -4.82 -1.42 8.11
N SER A 263 -5.39 -2.55 7.67
CA SER A 263 -4.99 -3.88 8.15
C SER A 263 -3.52 -4.19 7.83
N TYR A 264 -3.00 -3.64 6.72
CA TYR A 264 -1.58 -3.74 6.35
C TYR A 264 -0.69 -3.03 7.38
N ALA A 265 -0.97 -1.75 7.68
CA ALA A 265 -0.25 -1.02 8.72
C ALA A 265 -0.36 -1.69 10.09
N ASN A 266 -1.50 -2.32 10.38
CA ASN A 266 -1.72 -3.04 11.64
C ASN A 266 -0.80 -4.26 11.82
N THR A 267 -0.23 -4.80 10.75
CA THR A 267 0.77 -5.88 10.85
C THR A 267 2.05 -5.43 11.59
N TYR A 268 2.33 -4.13 11.59
CA TYR A 268 3.47 -3.50 12.25
C TYR A 268 3.13 -2.93 13.63
N ALA A 269 1.87 -3.01 14.08
CA ALA A 269 1.40 -2.38 15.32
C ALA A 269 2.19 -2.81 16.57
N ASN A 270 2.65 -4.06 16.61
CA ASN A 270 3.46 -4.57 17.72
C ASN A 270 4.83 -3.89 17.82
N ASP A 271 5.35 -3.36 16.72
CA ASP A 271 6.64 -2.66 16.69
C ASP A 271 6.52 -1.15 16.93
N LEU A 272 5.30 -0.61 16.90
CA LEU A 272 4.99 0.81 17.13
C LEU A 272 4.79 1.13 18.62
N ASN A 273 5.84 0.91 19.43
CA ASN A 273 5.78 1.16 20.86
C ASN A 273 7.11 1.69 21.43
N ARG A 274 7.06 2.20 22.65
CA ARG A 274 8.21 2.83 23.33
C ARG A 274 9.37 1.87 23.57
N GLU A 275 9.07 0.63 23.93
CA GLU A 275 10.12 -0.39 24.17
C GLU A 275 10.91 -0.68 22.89
N THR A 276 10.22 -0.86 21.76
CA THR A 276 10.88 -1.06 20.46
C THR A 276 11.65 0.19 20.03
N ALA A 277 11.10 1.39 20.23
CA ALA A 277 11.81 2.64 19.94
C ALA A 277 13.12 2.78 20.72
N GLU A 278 13.14 2.37 21.99
CA GLU A 278 14.32 2.49 22.86
C GLU A 278 15.37 1.38 22.62
N LYS A 279 14.93 0.15 22.31
CA LYS A 279 15.82 -1.03 22.21
C LYS A 279 16.22 -1.37 20.78
N GLU A 280 15.32 -1.15 19.82
CA GLU A 280 15.41 -1.59 18.43
C GLU A 280 14.92 -0.48 17.49
N TYR A 281 15.51 0.73 17.61
CA TYR A 281 15.03 1.92 16.89
C TYR A 281 14.89 1.73 15.38
N GLN A 282 15.77 0.93 14.75
CA GLN A 282 15.68 0.64 13.32
C GLN A 282 14.40 -0.13 12.97
N LYS A 283 13.97 -1.06 13.83
CA LYS A 283 12.73 -1.81 13.66
C LYS A 283 11.52 -0.90 13.85
N PHE A 284 11.55 -0.08 14.89
CA PHE A 284 10.50 0.93 15.15
C PHE A 284 10.36 1.92 13.99
N THR A 285 11.47 2.47 13.47
CA THR A 285 11.41 3.48 12.40
C THR A 285 10.92 2.89 11.08
N ASN A 286 11.24 1.63 10.79
CA ASN A 286 10.69 0.92 9.63
C ASN A 286 9.16 0.72 9.79
N ALA A 287 8.69 0.27 10.95
CA ALA A 287 7.25 0.15 11.23
C ALA A 287 6.53 1.51 11.15
N LEU A 288 7.16 2.58 11.66
CA LEU A 288 6.64 3.94 11.60
C LEU A 288 6.53 4.44 10.15
N ALA A 289 7.50 4.09 9.30
CA ALA A 289 7.47 4.43 7.88
C ALA A 289 6.23 3.84 7.19
N GLU A 290 5.91 2.56 7.40
CA GLU A 290 4.70 1.94 6.83
C GLU A 290 3.43 2.65 7.32
N GLN A 291 3.35 2.98 8.62
CA GLN A 291 2.22 3.71 9.17
C GLN A 291 2.10 5.13 8.60
N VAL A 292 3.22 5.81 8.33
CA VAL A 292 3.27 7.11 7.67
C VAL A 292 2.82 7.01 6.21
N CYS A 293 3.34 6.04 5.46
CA CYS A 293 2.99 5.80 4.05
C CYS A 293 1.49 5.55 3.89
N GLU A 294 0.93 4.66 4.71
CA GLU A 294 -0.49 4.36 4.70
C GLU A 294 -1.33 5.58 5.12
N SER A 295 -0.84 6.41 6.04
CA SER A 295 -1.52 7.66 6.43
C SER A 295 -1.49 8.68 5.29
N PHE A 296 -0.43 8.71 4.49
CA PHE A 296 -0.34 9.51 3.27
C PHE A 296 -1.33 9.04 2.21
N VAL A 297 -1.39 7.73 1.93
CA VAL A 297 -2.34 7.17 0.95
C VAL A 297 -3.78 7.46 1.39
N ALA A 298 -4.07 7.27 2.67
CA ALA A 298 -5.36 7.58 3.28
C ALA A 298 -5.70 9.07 3.13
N TYR A 299 -4.74 9.96 3.42
CA TYR A 299 -4.88 11.40 3.24
C TYR A 299 -5.19 11.78 1.78
N GLU A 300 -4.41 11.27 0.83
CA GLU A 300 -4.54 11.58 -0.60
C GLU A 300 -5.86 11.08 -1.19
N LEU A 301 -6.30 9.89 -0.78
CA LEU A 301 -7.55 9.29 -1.24
C LEU A 301 -8.77 9.71 -0.40
N GLY A 302 -8.61 10.59 0.59
CA GLY A 302 -9.74 11.02 1.43
C GLY A 302 -10.28 9.89 2.33
N ILE A 303 -9.51 8.84 2.61
CA ILE A 303 -9.92 7.70 3.42
C ILE A 303 -9.51 8.00 4.87
N ILE A 304 -10.46 7.99 5.80
CA ILE A 304 -10.16 8.19 7.23
C ILE A 304 -10.32 6.83 7.92
N SER A 305 -9.30 6.42 8.67
CA SER A 305 -9.35 5.16 9.43
C SER A 305 -10.17 5.29 10.70
N ASN A 306 -11.11 4.36 10.93
CA ASN A 306 -10.84 3.23 11.83
C ASN A 306 -11.98 2.21 11.96
N ASP A 307 -11.58 0.94 12.09
CA ASP A 307 -12.29 -0.27 12.56
C ASP A 307 -13.42 -0.90 11.70
N ASP A 308 -13.38 -2.23 11.64
CA ASP A 308 -14.30 -3.19 10.98
C ASP A 308 -15.72 -3.20 11.59
N ARG A 309 -16.15 -2.07 12.16
CA ARG A 309 -17.51 -1.82 12.68
C ARG A 309 -18.09 -0.47 12.24
N TRP A 310 -17.45 0.23 11.32
CA TRP A 310 -17.92 1.55 10.90
C TRP A 310 -18.78 1.41 9.65
N THR A 311 -20.06 1.75 9.77
CA THR A 311 -21.03 1.60 8.67
C THR A 311 -21.05 2.74 7.67
N ASP A 312 -20.39 3.89 7.88
CA ASP A 312 -20.13 4.93 6.87
C ASP A 312 -19.61 6.23 7.52
N PHE A 313 -18.35 6.62 7.23
CA PHE A 313 -17.74 7.84 7.78
C PHE A 313 -18.36 9.13 7.20
N LYS A 314 -19.01 9.10 6.02
CA LYS A 314 -19.71 10.26 5.45
C LYS A 314 -21.02 10.57 6.18
N SER A 315 -21.76 9.56 6.64
CA SER A 315 -23.08 9.77 7.27
C SER A 315 -23.01 10.19 8.74
N GLU A 316 -21.97 9.82 9.49
CA GLU A 316 -21.82 10.25 10.89
C GLU A 316 -20.97 11.52 11.08
N SER A 317 -20.13 11.91 10.12
CA SER A 317 -19.29 13.11 10.25
C SER A 317 -19.98 14.42 9.88
N PHE A 318 -21.10 14.38 9.13
CA PHE A 318 -21.84 15.57 8.72
C PHE A 318 -23.35 15.40 8.92
N GLY A 319 -23.74 15.25 10.18
CA GLY A 319 -25.11 15.39 10.63
C GLY A 319 -25.59 16.84 10.43
N ASN A 320 -26.25 17.08 9.29
CA ASN A 320 -26.87 18.33 8.87
C ASN A 320 -25.93 19.38 8.24
N THR A 321 -26.52 20.17 7.33
CA THR A 321 -25.90 21.24 6.53
C THR A 321 -25.16 22.27 7.38
N ALA A 322 -25.56 22.47 8.64
CA ALA A 322 -24.88 23.38 9.56
C ALA A 322 -23.52 22.84 10.02
N GLN A 323 -23.33 21.52 10.15
CA GLN A 323 -22.02 20.92 10.46
C GLN A 323 -21.06 20.96 9.27
N LYS A 324 -21.57 20.74 8.06
CA LYS A 324 -20.82 20.90 6.80
C LYS A 324 -20.32 22.33 6.64
N THR A 325 -21.18 23.29 6.95
CA THR A 325 -20.87 24.72 7.00
C THR A 325 -19.86 25.02 8.12
N LYS A 326 -19.97 24.37 9.28
CA LYS A 326 -19.02 24.52 10.41
C LYS A 326 -17.63 23.96 10.12
N PHE A 327 -17.48 22.89 9.34
CA PHE A 327 -16.17 22.36 8.92
C PHE A 327 -15.54 23.20 7.81
N GLN A 328 -16.36 23.78 6.94
CA GLN A 328 -15.89 24.75 5.95
C GLN A 328 -15.54 26.11 6.60
N GLN A 329 -16.21 26.48 7.68
CA GLN A 329 -15.99 27.73 8.43
C GLN A 329 -14.92 27.59 9.52
N ASN A 330 -14.78 26.41 10.13
CA ASN A 330 -13.70 26.05 11.05
C ASN A 330 -12.80 25.05 10.34
N GLN A 331 -11.69 25.51 9.79
CA GLN A 331 -10.54 24.70 9.37
C GLN A 331 -10.19 23.68 10.48
N ALA A 332 -10.77 22.47 10.41
CA ALA A 332 -10.90 21.57 11.55
C ALA A 332 -9.53 21.16 12.10
N THR A 333 -9.17 21.77 13.23
CA THR A 333 -7.96 21.54 14.01
C THR A 333 -8.11 20.36 14.97
N SER A 334 -9.18 19.56 14.87
CA SER A 334 -9.45 18.45 15.78
C SER A 334 -10.27 17.35 15.10
N ALA A 335 -9.60 16.27 14.70
CA ALA A 335 -10.15 14.90 14.74
C ALA A 335 -9.09 13.84 14.37
N ASN A 336 -8.01 14.23 13.67
CA ASN A 336 -6.94 13.31 13.29
C ASN A 336 -5.61 14.11 13.17
N LEU A 337 -4.83 14.13 14.25
CA LEU A 337 -3.45 14.62 14.29
C LEU A 337 -2.56 14.00 13.19
N LYS A 338 -2.71 12.73 12.78
CA LYS A 338 -1.98 12.17 11.62
C LYS A 338 -2.38 12.94 10.35
N TRP A 339 -3.66 13.25 10.18
CA TRP A 339 -4.15 14.07 9.06
C TRP A 339 -3.57 15.48 9.08
N PHE A 340 -3.48 16.11 10.24
CA PHE A 340 -2.84 17.43 10.38
C PHE A 340 -1.37 17.38 9.98
N LEU A 341 -0.65 16.35 10.42
CA LEU A 341 0.75 16.15 10.02
C LEU A 341 0.87 15.90 8.51
N MET A 342 -0.01 15.08 7.92
CA MET A 342 -0.02 14.87 6.46
C MET A 342 -0.35 16.14 5.68
N ASP A 343 -1.36 16.91 6.11
CA ASP A 343 -1.71 18.20 5.49
C ASP A 343 -0.52 19.17 5.55
N LYS A 344 0.13 19.28 6.71
CA LYS A 344 1.31 20.10 6.92
C LYS A 344 2.44 19.73 5.94
N LEU A 345 2.69 18.44 5.71
CA LEU A 345 3.69 17.97 4.75
C LEU A 345 3.25 18.22 3.29
N CYS A 346 2.00 17.91 2.94
CA CYS A 346 1.48 18.05 1.58
C CYS A 346 1.30 19.50 1.12
N ARG A 347 1.19 20.45 2.06
CA ARG A 347 1.17 21.89 1.76
C ARG A 347 2.53 22.55 1.83
N ALA A 348 3.55 21.83 2.31
CA ALA A 348 4.89 22.38 2.44
C ALA A 348 5.54 22.61 1.08
N LYS A 349 6.57 23.46 1.10
CA LYS A 349 7.56 23.64 0.04
C LYS A 349 8.95 23.42 0.61
N VAL A 350 9.87 22.89 -0.21
CA VAL A 350 11.29 22.83 0.17
C VAL A 350 11.86 24.26 0.14
N VAL A 351 12.54 24.64 1.22
CA VAL A 351 13.21 25.92 1.34
C VAL A 351 14.65 25.74 0.86
N LYS A 352 14.96 26.31 -0.31
CA LYS A 352 16.30 26.28 -0.93
C LYS A 352 17.23 27.36 -0.38
#